data_AF-A0AAN7HAN1-F1
#
_entry.id   AF-A0AAN7HAN1-F1
#
_cell.length_a   1.000
_cell.length_b   1.000
_cell.length_c   1.000
_cell.angle_alpha   90.00
_cell.angle_beta   90.00
_cell.angle_gamma   90.00
#
_symmetry.space_group_name_H-M   'P 1'
#
loop_
_entity.id
_entity.type
_entity.pdbx_description
1 polymer ?
#
loop_
_entity_poly.entity_id
_entity_poly.type
_entity_poly.pdbx_seq_one_letter_code
_entity_poly.pdbx_strand_id
1 'polypeptide(L)'
;MAGSGESRRRNMMRLRALFNMGVMAATVMGLHTLFTRLSGYDSYLYFFLCLFTWRYARLVINLVAFWCYASARCPRDVPTYVPARDVTAVMPTVTGNPDGADFQECLVSCAQNGPAKIVIVTAGEDLYAKVKASIRKVETRFPLVEFVVDRTQVANKRAQVAHAIPHIDTPITVLLDDHVFWGPRYLQSVLCGFEDASVGIVGTNKRVRRIKGVGIWGRIWNMLGATYLYRHNFEIRATNTVDGGVFVISGRTCAIRTEILRRPEFLRGYTNERFFFGLFGPLNPDDDNYITRFVVRHGWKIKIQYCEDAAMETTIGVEKPLARKFLSQCRRWARTTWRSNLCSLVTDRTVWATQPYCVYAVYLTSLTNFAAVVDPLLIYLLIRSYFYSAHPYALPGLVTWILLTKTVRVFDYFRRHPQDIICFPVYLLFGYFHSLIKLWALLTFWDCNWSGRRLDKIKIPVSPKTTDEPTSTDTASDNPGPVVESDHHPSVSTLRALRIRVAALHAQHMTHIESYQLPLLAALKQLTEAFETLHCDQRVVGKHQEDIRSELQRIVQLSAAAREAHHQVGSGNVGTTEVEIAKALEEVQRAVDWINGRRRSKGKEKKEKVVNGTHSSPDSSSSSSIVRVDETQEE
;
A
#
# COMPACT_ATOMS: atom_id res chain seq x y z
N MET A 1 29.48 7.04 24.39
CA MET A 1 28.34 7.06 25.35
C MET A 1 26.95 6.86 24.69
N ALA A 2 26.69 7.29 23.44
CA ALA A 2 25.38 7.16 22.77
C ALA A 2 24.83 5.72 22.62
N GLY A 3 25.69 4.73 22.35
CA GLY A 3 25.27 3.32 22.17
C GLY A 3 24.69 2.64 23.43
N SER A 4 25.06 3.12 24.63
CA SER A 4 24.56 2.57 25.90
C SER A 4 23.10 2.97 26.17
N GLY A 5 22.73 4.21 25.82
CA GLY A 5 21.38 4.74 26.01
C GLY A 5 20.36 4.11 25.06
N GLU A 6 20.74 3.89 23.81
CA GLU A 6 19.86 3.27 22.81
C GLU A 6 19.64 1.77 23.08
N SER A 7 20.67 1.06 23.53
CA SER A 7 20.55 -0.32 24.00
C SER A 7 19.61 -0.43 25.21
N ARG A 8 19.80 0.44 26.21
CA ARG A 8 18.92 0.50 27.40
C ARG A 8 17.47 0.82 27.03
N ARG A 9 17.24 1.76 26.10
CA ARG A 9 15.90 2.09 25.59
C ARG A 9 15.25 0.89 24.90
N ARG A 10 15.97 0.17 24.04
CA ARG A 10 15.46 -1.04 23.38
C ARG A 10 15.09 -2.13 24.38
N ASN A 11 15.92 -2.37 25.39
CA ASN A 11 15.63 -3.35 26.44
C ASN A 11 14.39 -2.96 27.26
N MET A 12 14.26 -1.70 27.63
CA MET A 12 13.07 -1.19 28.33
C MET A 12 11.80 -1.35 27.48
N MET A 13 11.86 -1.07 26.17
CA MET A 13 10.72 -1.23 25.28
C MET A 13 10.32 -2.70 25.14
N ARG A 14 11.28 -3.63 25.05
CA ARG A 14 11.00 -5.08 25.04
C ARG A 14 10.33 -5.54 26.34
N LEU A 15 10.83 -5.09 27.49
CA LEU A 15 10.24 -5.43 28.78
C LEU A 15 8.80 -4.91 28.91
N ARG A 16 8.54 -3.67 28.48
CA ARG A 16 7.19 -3.10 28.42
C ARG A 16 6.27 -3.88 27.49
N ALA A 17 6.75 -4.27 26.31
CA ALA A 17 5.97 -5.11 25.40
C ALA A 17 5.61 -6.45 26.04
N LEU A 18 6.56 -7.14 26.68
CA LEU A 18 6.33 -8.40 27.37
C LEU A 18 5.31 -8.23 28.50
N PHE A 19 5.44 -7.18 29.32
CA PHE A 19 4.48 -6.86 30.36
C PHE A 19 3.07 -6.64 29.79
N ASN A 20 2.94 -5.80 28.76
CA ASN A 20 1.64 -5.54 28.13
C ASN A 20 1.03 -6.81 27.52
N MET A 21 1.84 -7.65 26.87
CA MET A 21 1.38 -8.95 26.35
C MET A 21 0.94 -9.88 27.49
N GLY A 22 1.65 -9.88 28.63
CA GLY A 22 1.25 -10.61 29.83
C GLY A 22 -0.10 -10.13 30.39
N VAL A 23 -0.33 -8.82 30.45
CA VAL A 23 -1.62 -8.22 30.85
C VAL A 23 -2.74 -8.62 29.88
N MET A 24 -2.47 -8.59 28.57
CA MET A 24 -3.44 -9.06 27.57
C MET A 24 -3.75 -10.55 27.74
N ALA A 25 -2.75 -11.40 27.96
CA ALA A 25 -2.94 -12.83 28.19
C ALA A 25 -3.76 -13.09 29.47
N ALA A 26 -3.45 -12.40 30.57
CA ALA A 26 -4.21 -12.47 31.81
C ALA A 26 -5.68 -12.04 31.61
N THR A 27 -5.90 -10.99 30.83
CA THR A 27 -7.26 -10.54 30.47
C THR A 27 -8.02 -11.61 29.69
N VAL A 28 -7.37 -12.24 28.70
CA VAL A 28 -7.97 -13.35 27.92
C VAL A 28 -8.28 -14.56 28.81
N MET A 29 -7.38 -14.93 29.73
CA MET A 29 -7.63 -16.01 30.69
C MET A 29 -8.80 -15.70 31.62
N GLY A 30 -8.89 -14.47 32.14
CA GLY A 30 -10.01 -14.03 32.96
C GLY A 30 -11.35 -14.07 32.20
N LEU A 31 -11.37 -13.61 30.95
CA LEU A 31 -12.55 -13.71 30.07
C LEU A 31 -12.92 -15.16 29.76
N HIS A 32 -11.93 -16.03 29.52
CA HIS A 32 -12.16 -17.45 29.33
C HIS A 32 -12.86 -18.07 30.55
N THR A 33 -12.31 -17.88 31.76
CA THR A 33 -12.92 -18.37 33.00
C THR A 33 -14.34 -17.83 33.20
N LEU A 34 -14.55 -16.54 32.94
CA LEU A 34 -15.87 -15.92 33.03
C LEU A 34 -16.86 -16.54 32.02
N PHE A 35 -16.48 -16.67 30.76
CA PHE A 35 -17.37 -17.19 29.72
C PHE A 35 -17.66 -18.66 29.89
N THR A 36 -16.69 -19.48 30.34
CA THR A 36 -16.94 -20.89 30.67
C THR A 36 -17.94 -21.03 31.81
N ARG A 37 -17.87 -20.16 32.83
CA ARG A 37 -18.87 -20.13 33.91
C ARG A 37 -20.24 -19.70 33.41
N LEU A 38 -20.31 -18.62 32.63
CA LEU A 38 -21.57 -18.08 32.09
C LEU A 38 -22.23 -19.03 31.08
N SER A 39 -21.44 -19.81 30.34
CA SER A 39 -21.98 -20.69 29.31
C SER A 39 -22.50 -22.02 29.84
N GLY A 40 -22.15 -22.42 31.07
CA GLY A 40 -22.73 -23.60 31.73
C GLY A 40 -22.66 -24.87 30.87
N TYR A 41 -21.50 -25.13 30.24
CA TYR A 41 -21.24 -26.24 29.28
C TYR A 41 -21.82 -26.07 27.86
N ASP A 42 -22.55 -24.99 27.56
CA ASP A 42 -22.96 -24.66 26.19
C ASP A 42 -21.77 -24.11 25.38
N SER A 43 -21.24 -24.93 24.47
CA SER A 43 -20.11 -24.56 23.62
C SER A 43 -20.46 -23.45 22.63
N TYR A 44 -21.68 -23.42 22.09
CA TYR A 44 -22.13 -22.39 21.16
C TYR A 44 -22.23 -21.04 21.85
N LEU A 45 -22.79 -21.00 23.07
CA LEU A 45 -22.85 -19.80 23.88
C LEU A 45 -21.44 -19.30 24.26
N TYR A 46 -20.52 -20.19 24.63
CA TYR A 46 -19.13 -19.82 24.90
C TYR A 46 -18.48 -19.10 23.70
N PHE A 47 -18.56 -19.68 22.51
CA PHE A 47 -17.99 -19.07 21.31
C PHE A 47 -18.74 -17.80 20.89
N PHE A 48 -20.05 -17.74 21.11
CA PHE A 48 -20.83 -16.51 20.94
C PHE A 48 -20.28 -15.39 21.83
N LEU A 49 -20.10 -15.63 23.13
CA LEU A 49 -19.58 -14.64 24.09
C LEU A 49 -18.16 -14.20 23.73
N CYS A 50 -17.29 -15.13 23.33
CA CYS A 50 -15.95 -14.83 22.83
C CYS A 50 -15.99 -13.88 21.62
N LEU A 51 -16.76 -14.23 20.58
CA LEU A 51 -16.84 -13.46 19.34
C LEU A 51 -17.55 -12.11 19.55
N PHE A 52 -18.60 -12.09 20.36
CA PHE A 52 -19.35 -10.89 20.71
C PHE A 52 -18.44 -9.89 21.44
N THR A 53 -17.72 -10.36 22.46
CA THR A 53 -16.76 -9.54 23.21
C THR A 53 -15.62 -9.06 22.33
N TRP A 54 -15.00 -9.95 21.55
CA TRP A 54 -13.93 -9.59 20.60
C TRP A 54 -14.36 -8.44 19.68
N ARG A 55 -15.59 -8.49 19.17
CA ARG A 55 -16.15 -7.51 18.24
C ARG A 55 -16.58 -6.21 18.91
N TYR A 56 -17.28 -6.28 20.04
CA TYR A 56 -18.06 -5.17 20.61
C TYR A 56 -17.43 -4.50 21.82
N ALA A 57 -16.51 -5.13 22.56
CA ALA A 57 -15.86 -4.48 23.70
C ALA A 57 -15.14 -3.20 23.28
N ARG A 58 -14.40 -3.23 22.16
CA ARG A 58 -13.77 -2.03 21.58
C ARG A 58 -14.77 -0.93 21.21
N LEU A 59 -16.02 -1.24 20.87
CA LEU A 59 -17.00 -0.22 20.51
C LEU A 59 -17.36 0.60 21.74
N VAL A 60 -17.64 -0.09 22.86
CA VAL A 60 -17.98 0.56 24.13
C VAL A 60 -16.81 1.40 24.62
N ILE A 61 -15.61 0.82 24.67
CA ILE A 61 -14.40 1.54 25.10
C ILE A 61 -14.14 2.74 24.17
N ASN A 62 -14.22 2.56 22.84
CA ASN A 62 -14.00 3.67 21.92
C ASN A 62 -15.08 4.77 22.04
N LEU A 63 -16.32 4.42 22.36
CA LEU A 63 -17.38 5.41 22.54
C LEU A 63 -17.09 6.29 23.75
N VAL A 64 -16.74 5.68 24.89
CA VAL A 64 -16.33 6.42 26.10
C VAL A 64 -15.10 7.28 25.80
N ALA A 65 -14.06 6.68 25.20
CA ALA A 65 -12.82 7.36 24.83
C ALA A 65 -13.05 8.53 23.86
N PHE A 66 -13.99 8.42 22.92
CA PHE A 66 -14.35 9.48 21.99
C PHE A 66 -14.89 10.71 22.73
N TRP A 67 -15.72 10.51 23.76
CA TRP A 67 -16.28 11.60 24.58
C TRP A 67 -15.28 12.18 25.58
N CYS A 68 -14.37 11.35 26.11
CA CYS A 68 -13.30 11.81 27.00
C CYS A 68 -12.12 12.52 26.28
N TYR A 69 -12.12 12.54 24.95
CA TYR A 69 -11.01 13.10 24.18
C TYR A 69 -10.89 14.62 24.34
N ALA A 70 -9.67 15.08 24.65
CA ALA A 70 -9.30 16.49 24.66
C ALA A 70 -8.21 16.79 23.61
N SER A 71 -8.43 17.84 22.81
CA SER A 71 -7.42 18.39 21.89
C SER A 71 -6.27 19.04 22.65
N ALA A 72 -5.12 19.20 21.98
CA ALA A 72 -4.00 19.91 22.58
C ALA A 72 -4.41 21.36 22.83
N ARG A 73 -4.06 21.87 24.01
CA ARG A 73 -4.36 23.24 24.41
C ARG A 73 -3.31 24.15 23.82
N CYS A 74 -3.77 25.21 23.17
CA CYS A 74 -2.87 26.27 22.74
C CYS A 74 -2.39 27.07 23.97
N PRO A 75 -1.13 27.54 23.99
CA PRO A 75 -0.65 28.42 25.05
C PRO A 75 -1.51 29.68 25.13
N ARG A 76 -1.75 30.17 26.35
CA ARG A 76 -2.57 31.38 26.58
C ARG A 76 -1.82 32.66 26.21
N ASP A 77 -0.51 32.65 26.38
CA ASP A 77 0.34 33.82 26.18
C ASP A 77 1.05 33.71 24.83
N VAL A 78 2.30 33.24 24.83
CA VAL A 78 3.16 33.17 23.64
C VAL A 78 3.27 31.72 23.16
N PRO A 79 2.82 31.40 21.94
CA PRO A 79 2.99 30.06 21.38
C PRO A 79 4.48 29.79 21.09
N THR A 80 4.92 28.55 21.32
CA THR A 80 6.30 28.15 21.01
C THR A 80 6.56 28.23 19.51
N TYR A 81 5.55 27.84 18.71
CA TYR A 81 5.60 27.81 17.26
C TYR A 81 4.62 28.80 16.63
N VAL A 82 5.09 29.56 15.65
CA VAL A 82 4.30 30.53 14.88
C VAL A 82 4.34 30.14 13.39
N PRO A 83 3.20 30.08 12.68
CA PRO A 83 3.17 29.64 11.28
C PRO A 83 4.19 30.34 10.36
N ALA A 84 4.26 31.68 10.43
CA ALA A 84 5.08 32.50 9.55
C ALA A 84 6.60 32.37 9.79
N ARG A 85 7.01 31.77 10.91
CA ARG A 85 8.43 31.53 11.24
C ARG A 85 8.79 30.06 11.16
N ASP A 86 7.89 29.19 11.62
CA ASP A 86 8.24 27.85 12.04
C ASP A 86 7.68 26.74 11.14
N VAL A 87 6.92 27.09 10.10
CA VAL A 87 6.23 26.12 9.25
C VAL A 87 6.64 26.21 7.79
N THR A 88 7.03 25.07 7.23
CA THR A 88 7.08 24.86 5.78
C THR A 88 6.00 23.87 5.35
N ALA A 89 5.11 24.29 4.46
CA ALA A 89 4.12 23.42 3.85
C ALA A 89 4.70 22.76 2.59
N VAL A 90 4.47 21.45 2.40
CA VAL A 90 4.99 20.67 1.27
C VAL A 90 3.83 20.02 0.53
N MET A 91 3.65 20.43 -0.73
CA MET A 91 2.57 20.00 -1.61
C MET A 91 3.11 19.21 -2.81
N PRO A 92 3.20 17.87 -2.72
CA PRO A 92 3.44 17.04 -3.90
C PRO A 92 2.19 17.04 -4.79
N THR A 93 2.35 17.35 -6.08
CA THR A 93 1.23 17.38 -7.02
C THR A 93 1.52 16.66 -8.33
N VAL A 94 0.47 16.04 -8.86
CA VAL A 94 0.41 15.49 -10.22
C VAL A 94 -0.87 15.96 -10.92
N THR A 95 -1.39 17.13 -10.51
CA THR A 95 -2.64 17.67 -11.06
C THR A 95 -2.52 17.87 -12.56
N GLY A 96 -3.52 17.40 -13.32
CA GLY A 96 -3.60 17.67 -14.76
C GLY A 96 -4.03 19.11 -15.08
N ASN A 97 -4.57 19.82 -14.09
CA ASN A 97 -5.10 21.18 -14.25
C ASN A 97 -4.71 22.08 -13.06
N PRO A 98 -3.53 22.72 -13.11
CA PRO A 98 -3.09 23.66 -12.07
C PRO A 98 -3.99 24.89 -11.92
N ASP A 99 -4.69 25.33 -12.96
CA ASP A 99 -5.66 26.44 -12.87
C ASP A 99 -7.06 25.96 -12.45
N GLY A 100 -7.22 24.68 -12.09
CA GLY A 100 -8.47 24.13 -11.58
C GLY A 100 -8.82 24.63 -10.19
N ALA A 101 -10.13 24.76 -9.91
CA ALA A 101 -10.65 25.30 -8.65
C ALA A 101 -10.08 24.60 -7.40
N ASP A 102 -10.00 23.27 -7.39
CA ASP A 102 -9.50 22.50 -6.24
C ASP A 102 -8.03 22.84 -5.93
N PHE A 103 -7.15 22.91 -6.94
CA PHE A 103 -5.73 23.24 -6.73
C PHE A 103 -5.56 24.70 -6.29
N GLN A 104 -6.26 25.63 -6.95
CA GLN A 104 -6.18 27.06 -6.61
C GLN A 104 -6.66 27.34 -5.20
N GLU A 105 -7.79 26.77 -4.80
CA GLU A 105 -8.31 26.96 -3.46
C GLU A 105 -7.42 26.27 -2.41
N CYS A 106 -6.88 25.08 -2.70
CA CYS A 106 -5.89 24.42 -1.85
C CYS A 106 -4.67 25.32 -1.60
N LEU A 107 -4.07 25.86 -2.67
CA LEU A 107 -2.91 26.76 -2.60
C LEU A 107 -3.23 28.04 -1.82
N VAL A 108 -4.37 28.69 -2.12
CA VAL A 108 -4.79 29.92 -1.44
C VAL A 108 -5.09 29.67 0.04
N SER A 109 -5.79 28.60 0.39
CA SER A 109 -6.10 28.27 1.80
C SER A 109 -4.84 27.94 2.60
N CYS A 110 -3.83 27.32 1.97
CA CYS A 110 -2.51 27.11 2.54
C CYS A 110 -1.80 28.45 2.81
N ALA A 111 -1.73 29.32 1.80
CA ALA A 111 -1.09 30.63 1.92
C ALA A 111 -1.79 31.57 2.93
N GLN A 112 -3.12 31.50 3.04
CA GLN A 112 -3.91 32.25 4.03
C GLN A 112 -3.57 31.89 5.49
N ASN A 113 -3.07 30.68 5.74
CA ASN A 113 -2.60 30.28 7.06
C ASN A 113 -1.19 30.84 7.38
N GLY A 114 -0.56 31.54 6.43
CA GLY A 114 0.70 32.24 6.60
C GLY A 114 1.89 31.36 7.03
N PRO A 115 2.17 30.21 6.39
CA PRO A 115 3.43 29.49 6.63
C PRO A 115 4.61 30.33 6.16
N ALA A 116 5.80 30.11 6.73
CA ALA A 116 7.03 30.76 6.28
C ALA A 116 7.34 30.45 4.80
N LYS A 117 7.11 29.19 4.40
CA LYS A 117 7.46 28.67 3.07
C LYS A 117 6.43 27.64 2.59
N ILE A 118 6.11 27.66 1.31
CA ILE A 118 5.32 26.63 0.61
C ILE A 118 6.19 26.04 -0.50
N VAL A 119 6.48 24.75 -0.40
CA VAL A 119 7.24 23.98 -1.38
C VAL A 119 6.27 23.11 -2.19
N ILE A 120 6.15 23.39 -3.48
CA ILE A 120 5.34 22.61 -4.42
C ILE A 120 6.28 21.77 -5.28
N VAL A 121 6.09 20.44 -5.27
CA VAL A 121 6.90 19.52 -6.08
C VAL A 121 6.02 18.83 -7.11
N THR A 122 6.30 19.06 -8.39
CA THR A 122 5.57 18.49 -9.52
C THR A 122 6.22 17.22 -10.06
N ALA A 123 5.52 16.53 -10.97
CA ALA A 123 6.09 15.43 -11.75
C ALA A 123 6.21 15.85 -13.22
N GLY A 124 7.44 15.93 -13.71
CA GLY A 124 7.77 16.35 -15.07
C GLY A 124 7.83 17.86 -15.30
N GLU A 125 8.48 18.23 -16.41
CA GLU A 125 8.73 19.60 -16.85
C GLU A 125 7.45 20.37 -17.22
N ASP A 126 6.54 19.73 -17.95
CA ASP A 126 5.31 20.37 -18.42
C ASP A 126 4.44 20.86 -17.25
N LEU A 127 4.32 20.02 -16.21
CA LEU A 127 3.53 20.36 -15.03
C LEU A 127 4.23 21.44 -14.20
N TYR A 128 5.56 21.38 -14.11
CA TYR A 128 6.36 22.41 -13.45
C TYR A 128 6.09 23.80 -14.05
N ALA A 129 6.17 23.92 -15.38
CA ALA A 129 5.97 25.20 -16.06
C ALA A 129 4.57 25.78 -15.79
N LYS A 130 3.53 24.93 -15.83
CA LYS A 130 2.14 25.33 -15.56
C LYS A 130 1.91 25.75 -14.11
N VAL A 131 2.42 24.96 -13.15
CA VAL A 131 2.29 25.27 -11.72
C VAL A 131 3.04 26.56 -11.37
N LYS A 132 4.26 26.75 -11.90
CA LYS A 132 5.03 27.99 -11.72
C LYS A 132 4.29 29.21 -12.26
N ALA A 133 3.64 29.09 -13.42
CA ALA A 133 2.82 30.17 -13.97
C ALA A 133 1.59 30.48 -13.10
N SER A 134 0.97 29.45 -12.53
CA SER A 134 -0.19 29.59 -11.67
C SER A 134 0.15 30.26 -10.33
N ILE A 135 1.29 29.89 -9.73
CA ILE A 135 1.77 30.44 -8.45
C ILE A 135 2.10 31.92 -8.53
N ARG A 136 2.63 32.42 -9.65
CA ARG A 136 2.88 33.86 -9.85
C ARG A 136 1.62 34.73 -9.63
N LYS A 137 0.43 34.18 -9.87
CA LYS A 137 -0.86 34.88 -9.63
C LYS A 137 -1.20 34.99 -8.14
N VAL A 138 -0.65 34.10 -7.31
CA VAL A 138 -0.93 33.97 -5.88
C VAL A 138 0.16 34.64 -5.03
N GLU A 139 1.42 34.56 -5.48
CA GLU A 139 2.59 35.12 -4.78
C GLU A 139 2.43 36.61 -4.46
N THR A 140 1.89 37.40 -5.39
CA THR A 140 1.64 38.85 -5.18
C THR A 140 0.62 39.13 -4.08
N ARG A 141 -0.30 38.20 -3.80
CA ARG A 141 -1.31 38.32 -2.74
C ARG A 141 -0.76 37.95 -1.37
N PHE A 142 0.33 37.18 -1.31
CA PHE A 142 0.92 36.67 -0.07
C PHE A 142 2.42 36.93 -0.02
N PRO A 143 2.86 38.21 0.04
CA PRO A 143 4.28 38.58 -0.08
C PRO A 143 5.16 38.11 1.10
N LEU A 144 4.54 37.70 2.21
CA LEU A 144 5.24 37.18 3.39
C LEU A 144 5.48 35.66 3.34
N VAL A 145 4.94 34.98 2.33
CA VAL A 145 5.07 33.54 2.16
C VAL A 145 6.07 33.27 1.04
N GLU A 146 7.14 32.53 1.33
CA GLU A 146 8.08 32.10 0.30
C GLU A 146 7.50 30.95 -0.52
N PHE A 147 7.37 31.12 -1.84
CA PHE A 147 6.92 30.05 -2.74
C PHE A 147 8.10 29.41 -3.47
N VAL A 148 8.29 28.10 -3.26
CA VAL A 148 9.30 27.31 -3.96
C VAL A 148 8.60 26.29 -4.84
N VAL A 149 8.93 26.28 -6.12
CA VAL A 149 8.40 25.29 -7.08
C VAL A 149 9.57 24.48 -7.60
N ASP A 150 9.45 23.16 -7.51
CA ASP A 150 10.43 22.25 -8.07
C ASP A 150 9.74 21.02 -8.68
N ARG A 151 10.51 20.10 -9.25
CA ARG A 151 10.01 18.96 -10.00
C ARG A 151 10.90 17.73 -9.85
N THR A 152 10.24 16.59 -9.95
CA THR A 152 10.90 15.29 -10.09
C THR A 152 10.54 14.69 -11.44
N GLN A 153 11.38 13.80 -11.96
CA GLN A 153 11.07 13.05 -13.19
C GLN A 153 10.19 11.82 -12.94
N VAL A 154 9.76 11.59 -11.70
CA VAL A 154 8.98 10.41 -11.30
C VAL A 154 7.66 10.85 -10.69
N ALA A 155 6.54 10.38 -11.24
CA ALA A 155 5.21 10.65 -10.71
C ALA A 155 4.90 9.80 -9.47
N ASN A 156 5.62 10.07 -8.38
CA ASN A 156 5.55 9.33 -7.13
C ASN A 156 5.59 10.30 -5.93
N LYS A 157 4.55 10.26 -5.09
CA LYS A 157 4.42 11.15 -3.94
C LYS A 157 5.61 11.05 -2.96
N ARG A 158 6.14 9.84 -2.72
CA ARG A 158 7.30 9.65 -1.85
C ARG A 158 8.55 10.28 -2.43
N ALA A 159 8.78 10.14 -3.74
CA ALA A 159 9.91 10.78 -4.43
C ALA A 159 9.81 12.31 -4.36
N GLN A 160 8.61 12.86 -4.60
CA GLN A 160 8.35 14.30 -4.51
C GLN A 160 8.57 14.86 -3.10
N VAL A 161 8.08 14.16 -2.06
CA VAL A 161 8.31 14.56 -0.67
C VAL A 161 9.79 14.43 -0.28
N ALA A 162 10.46 13.35 -0.69
CA ALA A 162 11.88 13.14 -0.44
C ALA A 162 12.75 14.24 -1.08
N HIS A 163 12.36 14.70 -2.28
CA HIS A 163 13.01 15.83 -2.97
C HIS A 163 12.83 17.15 -2.21
N ALA A 164 11.66 17.38 -1.62
CA ALA A 164 11.40 18.62 -0.86
C ALA A 164 12.20 18.71 0.44
N ILE A 165 12.37 17.60 1.17
CA ILE A 165 12.89 17.58 2.55
C ILE A 165 14.24 18.32 2.73
N PRO A 166 15.26 18.15 1.85
CA PRO A 166 16.52 18.88 1.96
C PRO A 166 16.39 20.40 1.95
N HIS A 167 15.33 20.94 1.34
CA HIS A 167 15.10 22.39 1.18
C HIS A 167 14.30 23.02 2.34
N ILE A 168 13.88 22.22 3.32
CA ILE A 168 13.05 22.68 4.44
C ILE A 168 13.95 23.01 5.61
N ASP A 169 13.99 24.27 6.03
CA ASP A 169 14.79 24.83 7.13
C ASP A 169 14.01 25.07 8.43
N THR A 170 12.69 25.15 8.34
CA THR A 170 11.80 25.34 9.49
C THR A 170 11.72 24.10 10.40
N PRO A 171 11.36 24.26 11.69
CA PRO A 171 11.25 23.15 12.64
C PRO A 171 10.02 22.24 12.42
N ILE A 172 8.95 22.73 11.78
CA ILE A 172 7.73 21.97 11.51
C ILE A 172 7.45 21.89 10.01
N THR A 173 7.34 20.67 9.50
CA THR A 173 6.92 20.39 8.13
C THR A 173 5.46 19.99 8.11
N VAL A 174 4.65 20.63 7.27
CA VAL A 174 3.25 20.25 7.06
C VAL A 174 3.10 19.67 5.67
N LEU A 175 2.82 18.37 5.56
CA LEU A 175 2.48 17.74 4.30
C LEU A 175 1.01 18.01 3.98
N LEU A 176 0.68 18.26 2.70
CA LEU A 176 -0.70 18.32 2.22
C LEU A 176 -0.86 17.82 0.79
N ASP A 177 -1.98 17.14 0.52
CA ASP A 177 -2.40 16.80 -0.85
C ASP A 177 -2.97 18.04 -1.57
N ASP A 178 -2.90 18.04 -2.90
CA ASP A 178 -3.27 19.14 -3.80
C ASP A 178 -4.78 19.43 -3.97
N HIS A 179 -5.60 18.85 -3.09
CA HIS A 179 -7.06 18.97 -3.04
C HIS A 179 -7.55 18.90 -1.58
N VAL A 180 -6.78 19.53 -0.70
CA VAL A 180 -7.05 19.66 0.74
C VAL A 180 -7.19 21.13 1.07
N PHE A 181 -8.27 21.46 1.77
CA PHE A 181 -8.64 22.83 2.08
C PHE A 181 -8.59 23.03 3.58
N TRP A 182 -7.89 24.07 4.00
CA TRP A 182 -7.71 24.42 5.40
C TRP A 182 -8.63 25.56 5.82
N GLY A 183 -9.11 25.51 7.06
CA GLY A 183 -9.72 26.67 7.70
C GLY A 183 -8.69 27.77 8.00
N PRO A 184 -9.14 28.99 8.34
CA PRO A 184 -8.25 30.14 8.54
C PRO A 184 -7.32 30.03 9.77
N ARG A 185 -7.65 29.17 10.74
CA ARG A 185 -6.86 28.94 11.97
C ARG A 185 -6.23 27.55 12.01
N TYR A 186 -6.12 26.88 10.87
CA TYR A 186 -5.68 25.49 10.80
C TYR A 186 -4.25 25.31 11.34
N LEU A 187 -3.28 26.06 10.81
CA LEU A 187 -1.88 25.93 11.27
C LEU A 187 -1.74 26.32 12.74
N GLN A 188 -2.36 27.41 13.17
CA GLN A 188 -2.37 27.83 14.58
C GLN A 188 -2.85 26.70 15.50
N SER A 189 -3.97 26.05 15.16
CA SER A 189 -4.52 24.97 15.97
C SER A 189 -3.65 23.71 15.97
N VAL A 190 -3.13 23.31 14.80
CA VAL A 190 -2.28 22.12 14.66
C VAL A 190 -0.97 22.27 15.43
N LEU A 191 -0.39 23.47 15.44
CA LEU A 191 0.86 23.76 16.15
C LEU A 191 0.76 23.55 17.66
N CYS A 192 -0.43 23.70 18.25
CA CYS A 192 -0.65 23.47 19.68
C CYS A 192 -0.32 22.02 20.10
N GLY A 193 -0.33 21.07 19.17
CA GLY A 193 0.11 19.69 19.44
C GLY A 193 1.61 19.55 19.73
N PHE A 194 2.45 20.49 19.28
CA PHE A 194 3.91 20.44 19.44
C PHE A 194 4.43 21.14 20.70
N GLU A 195 3.55 21.78 21.47
CA GLU A 195 3.88 22.27 22.81
C GLU A 195 4.31 21.12 23.74
N ASP A 196 3.82 19.90 23.50
CA ASP A 196 4.46 18.69 24.03
C ASP A 196 5.68 18.35 23.17
N ALA A 197 6.87 18.58 23.73
CA ALA A 197 8.15 18.27 23.11
C ALA A 197 8.28 16.79 22.68
N SER A 198 7.53 15.87 23.28
CA SER A 198 7.54 14.45 22.92
C SER A 198 6.65 14.08 21.73
N VAL A 199 5.79 14.99 21.27
CA VAL A 199 4.94 14.78 20.08
C VAL A 199 5.76 15.02 18.82
N GLY A 200 5.89 14.01 17.98
CA GLY A 200 6.62 14.09 16.71
C GLY A 200 5.74 14.36 15.48
N ILE A 201 4.46 14.00 15.55
CA ILE A 201 3.49 14.17 14.46
C ILE A 201 2.11 14.53 15.00
N VAL A 202 1.44 15.44 14.32
CA VAL A 202 0.06 15.87 14.61
C VAL A 202 -0.82 15.57 13.40
N GLY A 203 -1.85 14.75 13.61
CA GLY A 203 -2.92 14.51 12.65
C GLY A 203 -4.18 15.33 12.97
N THR A 204 -5.13 15.38 12.05
CA THR A 204 -6.36 16.20 12.20
C THR A 204 -7.64 15.45 11.85
N ASN A 205 -8.79 16.04 12.20
CA ASN A 205 -10.10 15.54 11.78
C ASN A 205 -10.43 15.96 10.35
N LYS A 206 -10.94 15.00 9.58
CA LYS A 206 -11.11 15.10 8.13
C LYS A 206 -12.57 15.20 7.75
N ARG A 207 -12.90 16.03 6.76
CA ARG A 207 -14.26 16.16 6.22
C ARG A 207 -14.24 16.05 4.71
N VAL A 208 -15.32 15.50 4.15
CA VAL A 208 -15.52 15.46 2.71
C VAL A 208 -16.49 16.54 2.32
N ARG A 209 -16.10 17.37 1.35
CA ARG A 209 -17.02 18.30 0.69
C ARG A 209 -18.02 17.51 -0.12
N ARG A 210 -19.31 17.73 0.13
CA ARG A 210 -20.35 17.06 -0.64
C ARG A 210 -20.40 17.60 -2.06
N ILE A 211 -20.58 16.69 -3.01
CA ILE A 211 -20.85 17.06 -4.39
C ILE A 211 -22.32 17.49 -4.48
N LYS A 212 -22.57 18.73 -4.93
CA LYS A 212 -23.92 19.26 -5.15
C LYS A 212 -24.40 18.94 -6.57
N GLY A 213 -25.71 18.94 -6.79
CA GLY A 213 -26.30 18.80 -8.14
C GLY A 213 -26.14 17.43 -8.80
N VAL A 214 -25.81 16.38 -8.03
CA VAL A 214 -25.70 15.01 -8.55
C VAL A 214 -26.94 14.18 -8.22
N GLY A 215 -27.32 13.27 -9.13
CA GLY A 215 -28.39 12.31 -8.91
C GLY A 215 -28.12 11.36 -7.74
N ILE A 216 -29.14 10.57 -7.36
CA ILE A 216 -29.09 9.69 -6.17
C ILE A 216 -27.86 8.76 -6.16
N TRP A 217 -27.47 8.21 -7.31
CA TRP A 217 -26.28 7.37 -7.43
C TRP A 217 -24.98 8.11 -7.11
N GLY A 218 -24.83 9.36 -7.56
CA GLY A 218 -23.68 10.19 -7.23
C GLY A 218 -23.63 10.51 -5.74
N ARG A 219 -24.79 10.79 -5.14
CA ARG A 219 -24.93 11.01 -3.69
C ARG A 219 -24.50 9.78 -2.89
N ILE A 220 -24.93 8.58 -3.28
CA ILE A 220 -24.57 7.32 -2.63
C ILE A 220 -23.04 7.16 -2.57
N TRP A 221 -22.36 7.25 -3.71
CA TRP A 221 -20.91 7.06 -3.73
C TRP A 221 -20.15 8.14 -2.98
N ASN A 222 -20.60 9.40 -3.06
CA ASN A 222 -20.02 10.49 -2.28
C ASN A 222 -20.22 10.27 -0.77
N MET A 223 -21.40 9.80 -0.35
CA MET A 223 -21.68 9.39 1.04
C MET A 223 -20.76 8.24 1.49
N LEU A 224 -20.58 7.20 0.67
CA LEU A 224 -19.67 6.09 1.00
C LEU A 224 -18.23 6.59 1.18
N GLY A 225 -17.78 7.52 0.33
CA GLY A 225 -16.48 8.18 0.47
C GLY A 225 -16.37 9.02 1.75
N ALA A 226 -17.40 9.79 2.07
CA ALA A 226 -17.44 10.61 3.28
C ALA A 226 -17.45 9.77 4.55
N THR A 227 -18.37 8.81 4.65
CA THR A 227 -18.51 7.93 5.82
C THR A 227 -17.25 7.13 6.11
N TYR A 228 -16.44 6.80 5.10
CA TYR A 228 -15.11 6.20 5.29
C TYR A 228 -14.21 7.09 6.16
N LEU A 229 -14.12 8.40 5.87
CA LEU A 229 -13.32 9.33 6.65
C LEU A 229 -13.89 9.57 8.05
N TYR A 230 -15.21 9.69 8.19
CA TYR A 230 -15.85 9.86 9.50
C TYR A 230 -15.61 8.67 10.43
N ARG A 231 -15.68 7.44 9.91
CA ARG A 231 -15.34 6.23 10.67
C ARG A 231 -13.90 6.25 11.17
N HIS A 232 -12.98 6.68 10.31
CA HIS A 232 -11.58 6.75 10.66
C HIS A 232 -11.30 7.89 11.67
N ASN A 233 -11.98 9.03 11.56
CA ASN A 233 -11.95 10.10 12.57
C ASN A 233 -12.38 9.60 13.95
N PHE A 234 -13.48 8.85 14.03
CA PHE A 234 -13.95 8.24 15.27
C PHE A 234 -12.89 7.32 15.88
N GLU A 235 -12.30 6.47 15.05
CA GLU A 235 -11.31 5.47 15.49
C GLU A 235 -10.02 6.12 16.00
N ILE A 236 -9.39 7.01 15.23
CA ILE A 236 -8.12 7.64 15.63
C ILE A 236 -8.30 8.54 16.85
N ARG A 237 -9.47 9.19 17.00
CA ARG A 237 -9.76 10.00 18.18
C ARG A 237 -9.83 9.12 19.42
N ALA A 238 -10.59 8.04 19.35
CA ALA A 238 -10.79 7.12 20.47
C ALA A 238 -9.48 6.43 20.89
N THR A 239 -8.72 5.85 19.96
CA THR A 239 -7.47 5.16 20.32
C THR A 239 -6.41 6.13 20.80
N ASN A 240 -6.34 7.35 20.24
CA ASN A 240 -5.42 8.38 20.73
C ASN A 240 -5.78 8.83 22.16
N THR A 241 -7.05 8.79 22.59
CA THR A 241 -7.43 9.02 24.00
C THR A 241 -6.87 7.93 24.93
N VAL A 242 -6.99 6.66 24.53
CA VAL A 242 -6.74 5.52 25.44
C VAL A 242 -5.25 5.30 25.69
N ASP A 243 -4.46 5.21 24.62
CA ASP A 243 -3.02 4.90 24.71
C ASP A 243 -2.15 5.75 23.77
N GLY A 244 -2.71 6.83 23.22
CA GLY A 244 -2.02 7.63 22.20
C GLY A 244 -1.90 6.94 20.84
N GLY A 245 -2.47 5.73 20.69
CA GLY A 245 -2.27 4.89 19.53
C GLY A 245 -3.04 5.34 18.29
N VAL A 246 -2.39 5.24 17.14
CA VAL A 246 -2.95 5.52 15.82
C VAL A 246 -2.25 4.62 14.80
N PHE A 247 -3.01 3.86 14.02
CA PHE A 247 -2.41 2.98 13.00
C PHE A 247 -1.87 3.74 11.78
N VAL A 248 -2.47 4.88 11.46
CA VAL A 248 -2.02 5.79 10.40
C VAL A 248 -2.52 7.21 10.64
N ILE A 249 -1.63 8.19 10.51
CA ILE A 249 -1.98 9.60 10.32
C ILE A 249 -2.17 9.83 8.83
N SER A 250 -3.31 10.37 8.40
CA SER A 250 -3.63 10.46 6.97
C SER A 250 -2.64 11.33 6.21
N GLY A 251 -2.15 10.83 5.07
CA GLY A 251 -1.27 11.59 4.17
C GLY A 251 -1.92 12.77 3.45
N ARG A 252 -3.23 12.99 3.62
CA ARG A 252 -3.92 14.15 3.06
C ARG A 252 -3.42 15.44 3.67
N THR A 253 -3.23 15.45 4.99
CA THR A 253 -2.47 16.50 5.66
C THR A 253 -2.03 16.04 7.03
N CYS A 254 -0.79 16.36 7.38
CA CYS A 254 -0.23 16.13 8.70
C CYS A 254 0.93 17.10 8.96
N ALA A 255 1.14 17.46 10.23
CA ALA A 255 2.29 18.24 10.64
C ALA A 255 3.29 17.34 11.36
N ILE A 256 4.59 17.51 11.07
CA ILE A 256 5.67 16.63 11.52
C ILE A 256 6.84 17.50 11.96
N ARG A 257 7.51 17.12 13.05
CA ARG A 257 8.81 17.72 13.38
C ARG A 257 9.80 17.44 12.25
N THR A 258 10.38 18.48 11.67
CA THR A 258 11.25 18.37 10.49
C THR A 258 12.49 17.53 10.77
N GLU A 259 12.97 17.49 12.02
CA GLU A 259 14.09 16.63 12.44
C GLU A 259 13.83 15.13 12.21
N ILE A 260 12.57 14.69 12.21
CA ILE A 260 12.20 13.30 11.95
C ILE A 260 12.40 12.97 10.47
N LEU A 261 11.99 13.89 9.59
CA LEU A 261 12.08 13.75 8.14
C LEU A 261 13.53 13.86 7.65
N ARG A 262 14.34 14.71 8.30
CA ARG A 262 15.75 14.94 7.97
C ARG A 262 16.69 13.81 8.41
N ARG A 263 16.21 12.81 9.15
CA ARG A 263 17.08 11.68 9.54
C ARG A 263 17.55 10.92 8.30
N PRO A 264 18.85 10.60 8.17
CA PRO A 264 19.36 9.85 7.01
C PRO A 264 18.64 8.51 6.80
N GLU A 265 18.32 7.82 7.90
CA GLU A 265 17.58 6.55 7.90
C GLU A 265 16.11 6.71 7.49
N PHE A 266 15.51 7.89 7.69
CA PHE A 266 14.14 8.16 7.27
C PHE A 266 14.05 8.15 5.75
N LEU A 267 14.82 9.00 5.07
CA LEU A 267 14.75 9.16 3.61
C LEU A 267 15.07 7.85 2.89
N ARG A 268 16.14 7.15 3.31
CA ARG A 268 16.54 5.87 2.70
C ARG A 268 15.44 4.83 2.81
N GLY A 269 14.81 4.68 3.98
CA GLY A 269 13.73 3.71 4.14
C GLY A 269 12.39 4.17 3.57
N TYR A 270 12.14 5.48 3.50
CA TYR A 270 10.91 6.05 2.95
C TYR A 270 10.82 5.82 1.44
N THR A 271 11.91 6.05 0.71
CA THR A 271 11.94 5.86 -0.75
C THR A 271 12.15 4.41 -1.18
N ASN A 272 12.72 3.56 -0.32
CA ASN A 272 12.99 2.15 -0.59
C ASN A 272 12.29 1.20 0.40
N GLU A 273 11.09 1.55 0.86
CA GLU A 273 10.36 0.70 1.81
C GLU A 273 10.10 -0.68 1.21
N ARG A 274 10.53 -1.71 1.93
CA ARG A 274 10.19 -3.11 1.65
C ARG A 274 9.39 -3.69 2.82
N PHE A 275 8.43 -4.55 2.51
CA PHE A 275 7.57 -5.21 3.50
C PHE A 275 7.63 -6.73 3.34
N PHE A 276 6.98 -7.45 4.26
CA PHE A 276 6.96 -8.92 4.29
C PHE A 276 8.37 -9.51 4.30
N PHE A 277 9.12 -9.21 5.38
CA PHE A 277 10.51 -9.64 5.56
C PHE A 277 11.47 -9.22 4.42
N GLY A 278 11.15 -8.13 3.72
CA GLY A 278 11.97 -7.58 2.64
C GLY A 278 11.66 -8.12 1.24
N LEU A 279 10.72 -9.09 1.13
CA LEU A 279 10.40 -9.78 -0.11
C LEU A 279 9.75 -8.87 -1.16
N PHE A 280 8.91 -7.92 -0.73
CA PHE A 280 8.16 -7.04 -1.63
C PHE A 280 8.56 -5.57 -1.45
N GLY A 281 8.67 -4.84 -2.56
CA GLY A 281 9.00 -3.42 -2.62
C GLY A 281 9.89 -3.09 -3.82
N PRO A 282 10.23 -1.81 -4.04
CA PRO A 282 9.89 -0.64 -3.22
C PRO A 282 8.39 -0.29 -3.25
N LEU A 283 7.86 0.19 -2.13
CA LEU A 283 6.45 0.52 -1.98
C LEU A 283 6.15 1.95 -2.46
N ASN A 284 5.36 2.08 -3.52
CA ASN A 284 4.87 3.38 -4.00
C ASN A 284 3.73 3.98 -3.14
N PRO A 285 2.67 3.23 -2.77
CA PRO A 285 1.62 3.75 -1.89
C PRO A 285 2.07 3.82 -0.42
N ASP A 286 1.18 4.27 0.45
CA ASP A 286 1.30 4.18 1.92
C ASP A 286 2.43 5.02 2.52
N ASP A 287 2.75 6.16 1.90
CA ASP A 287 3.67 7.18 2.41
C ASP A 287 3.37 7.54 3.87
N ASP A 288 2.10 7.72 4.15
CA ASP A 288 1.58 8.15 5.45
C ASP A 288 1.73 7.09 6.56
N ASN A 289 1.60 5.82 6.19
CA ASN A 289 1.83 4.68 7.06
C ASN A 289 3.30 4.53 7.41
N TYR A 290 4.21 4.70 6.43
CA TYR A 290 5.64 4.66 6.71
C TYR A 290 6.02 5.75 7.71
N ILE A 291 5.58 6.99 7.48
CA ILE A 291 5.84 8.11 8.39
C ILE A 291 5.32 7.77 9.80
N THR A 292 4.08 7.32 9.91
CA THR A 292 3.46 6.99 11.19
C THR A 292 4.25 5.91 11.93
N ARG A 293 4.59 4.81 11.24
CA ARG A 293 5.39 3.71 11.81
C ARG A 293 6.78 4.17 12.22
N PHE A 294 7.42 5.01 11.41
CA PHE A 294 8.73 5.56 11.71
C PHE A 294 8.69 6.41 12.99
N VAL A 295 7.72 7.30 13.14
CA VAL A 295 7.51 8.12 14.34
C VAL A 295 7.38 7.21 15.57
N VAL A 296 6.50 6.20 15.52
CA VAL A 296 6.28 5.26 16.64
C VAL A 296 7.55 4.47 16.97
N ARG A 297 8.28 3.96 15.97
CA ARG A 297 9.51 3.17 16.15
C ARG A 297 10.62 3.97 16.82
N HIS A 298 10.71 5.28 16.55
CA HIS A 298 11.67 6.18 17.22
C HIS A 298 11.13 6.76 18.53
N GLY A 299 9.97 6.28 18.97
CA GLY A 299 9.31 6.57 20.24
C GLY A 299 8.87 8.02 20.42
N TRP A 300 8.54 8.68 19.31
CA TRP A 300 7.78 9.92 19.32
C TRP A 300 6.31 9.63 19.59
N LYS A 301 5.64 10.54 20.30
CA LYS A 301 4.19 10.51 20.48
C LYS A 301 3.47 11.05 19.26
N ILE A 302 2.22 10.62 19.13
CA ILE A 302 1.28 11.07 18.10
C ILE A 302 0.14 11.82 18.80
N LYS A 303 -0.26 12.97 18.25
CA LYS A 303 -1.45 13.70 18.71
C LYS A 303 -2.44 13.88 17.57
N ILE A 304 -3.74 13.75 17.84
CA ILE A 304 -4.79 14.12 16.88
C ILE A 304 -5.38 15.48 17.27
N GLN A 305 -5.06 16.58 16.60
CA GLN A 305 -5.75 17.84 16.87
C GLN A 305 -7.19 17.76 16.32
N TYR A 306 -8.13 17.38 17.18
CA TYR A 306 -9.54 17.14 16.84
C TYR A 306 -10.39 18.32 17.29
N CYS A 307 -10.52 19.35 16.46
CA CYS A 307 -11.37 20.51 16.72
C CYS A 307 -11.84 21.14 15.42
N GLU A 308 -12.74 22.12 15.50
CA GLU A 308 -13.26 22.81 14.32
C GLU A 308 -12.14 23.53 13.55
N ASP A 309 -11.23 24.20 14.28
CA ASP A 309 -10.16 24.98 13.68
C ASP A 309 -9.10 24.12 12.99
N ALA A 310 -8.86 22.90 13.48
CA ALA A 310 -7.98 21.93 12.82
C ALA A 310 -8.71 21.03 11.82
N ALA A 311 -10.00 21.27 11.53
CA ALA A 311 -10.72 20.50 10.54
C ALA A 311 -10.17 20.79 9.13
N MET A 312 -9.73 19.75 8.44
CA MET A 312 -9.42 19.83 7.02
C MET A 312 -10.61 19.32 6.20
N GLU A 313 -10.79 19.90 5.02
CA GLU A 313 -11.75 19.43 4.04
C GLU A 313 -11.06 18.88 2.80
N THR A 314 -11.72 17.97 2.10
CA THR A 314 -11.20 17.38 0.86
C THR A 314 -12.33 16.90 -0.04
N THR A 315 -12.03 16.62 -1.30
CA THR A 315 -12.94 15.96 -2.24
C THR A 315 -12.57 14.47 -2.33
N ILE A 316 -13.58 13.58 -2.26
CA ILE A 316 -13.38 12.12 -2.46
C ILE A 316 -14.33 11.64 -3.54
N GLY A 317 -13.76 10.91 -4.51
CA GLY A 317 -14.55 10.34 -5.60
C GLY A 317 -15.24 11.43 -6.42
N VAL A 318 -14.47 12.33 -7.02
CA VAL A 318 -15.04 13.38 -7.90
C VAL A 318 -14.86 13.07 -9.39
N GLU A 319 -13.92 12.18 -9.74
CA GLU A 319 -13.68 11.83 -11.14
C GLU A 319 -14.58 10.68 -11.60
N LYS A 320 -15.18 10.86 -12.78
CA LYS A 320 -16.00 9.85 -13.44
C LYS A 320 -15.11 8.76 -14.08
N PRO A 321 -15.49 7.47 -14.03
CA PRO A 321 -16.65 6.92 -13.33
C PRO A 321 -16.38 6.75 -11.82
N LEU A 322 -17.24 7.37 -11.02
CA LEU A 322 -17.12 7.52 -9.57
C LEU A 322 -16.93 6.18 -8.83
N ALA A 323 -17.77 5.19 -9.15
CA ALA A 323 -17.70 3.85 -8.57
C ALA A 323 -16.32 3.21 -8.74
N ARG A 324 -15.75 3.26 -9.94
CA ARG A 324 -14.45 2.63 -10.24
C ARG A 324 -13.32 3.25 -9.42
N LYS A 325 -13.29 4.58 -9.32
CA LYS A 325 -12.26 5.29 -8.54
C LYS A 325 -12.37 4.99 -7.06
N PHE A 326 -13.58 5.08 -6.50
CA PHE A 326 -13.81 4.80 -5.08
C PHE A 326 -13.51 3.34 -4.71
N LEU A 327 -13.93 2.36 -5.53
CA LEU A 327 -13.60 0.95 -5.30
C LEU A 327 -12.09 0.68 -5.39
N SER A 328 -11.39 1.34 -6.32
CA SER A 328 -9.93 1.27 -6.38
C SER A 328 -9.27 1.85 -5.12
N GLN A 329 -9.81 2.95 -4.58
CA GLN A 329 -9.34 3.53 -3.33
C GLN A 329 -9.58 2.58 -2.14
N CYS A 330 -10.78 2.00 -2.02
CA CYS A 330 -11.10 1.01 -0.99
C CYS A 330 -10.17 -0.21 -1.05
N ARG A 331 -9.93 -0.75 -2.26
CA ARG A 331 -8.99 -1.87 -2.45
C ARG A 331 -7.58 -1.50 -2.01
N ARG A 332 -7.10 -0.30 -2.39
CA ARG A 332 -5.77 0.18 -1.99
C ARG A 332 -5.65 0.27 -0.47
N TRP A 333 -6.58 0.94 0.20
CA TRP A 333 -6.59 1.07 1.66
C TRP A 333 -6.72 -0.29 2.37
N ALA A 334 -7.50 -1.22 1.82
CA ALA A 334 -7.60 -2.58 2.35
C ALA A 334 -6.25 -3.33 2.23
N ARG A 335 -5.52 -3.20 1.11
CA ARG A 335 -4.17 -3.78 0.98
C ARG A 335 -3.19 -3.15 1.96
N THR A 336 -3.30 -1.84 2.20
CA THR A 336 -2.45 -1.11 3.17
C THR A 336 -2.59 -1.71 4.56
N THR A 337 -3.81 -2.09 4.95
CA THR A 337 -4.07 -2.76 6.24
C THR A 337 -3.24 -4.04 6.35
N TRP A 338 -3.27 -4.91 5.34
CA TRP A 338 -2.49 -6.15 5.36
C TRP A 338 -0.98 -5.91 5.36
N ARG A 339 -0.50 -4.87 4.67
CA ARG A 339 0.93 -4.56 4.59
C ARG A 339 1.45 -3.88 5.85
N SER A 340 0.95 -2.68 6.12
CA SER A 340 1.46 -1.78 7.17
C SER A 340 1.14 -2.26 8.58
N ASN A 341 -0.07 -2.76 8.83
CA ASN A 341 -0.43 -3.22 10.17
C ASN A 341 0.38 -4.47 10.55
N LEU A 342 0.59 -5.40 9.62
CA LEU A 342 1.45 -6.56 9.87
C LEU A 342 2.90 -6.13 10.12
N CYS A 343 3.42 -5.16 9.37
CA CYS A 343 4.76 -4.64 9.66
C CYS A 343 4.83 -4.02 11.06
N SER A 344 3.80 -3.28 11.49
CA SER A 344 3.75 -2.71 12.85
C SER A 344 3.75 -3.80 13.93
N LEU A 345 2.95 -4.86 13.73
CA LEU A 345 2.80 -5.96 14.69
C LEU A 345 4.01 -6.89 14.74
N VAL A 346 4.59 -7.23 13.59
CA VAL A 346 5.53 -8.35 13.43
C VAL A 346 6.97 -7.87 13.24
N THR A 347 7.20 -6.86 12.42
CA THR A 347 8.56 -6.39 12.09
C THR A 347 9.01 -5.29 13.06
N ASP A 348 8.21 -4.24 13.22
CA ASP A 348 8.55 -3.09 14.06
C ASP A 348 8.34 -3.39 15.54
N ARG A 349 7.27 -4.13 15.87
CA ARG A 349 6.86 -4.60 17.22
C ARG A 349 6.68 -3.53 18.29
N THR A 350 6.98 -2.27 17.97
CA THR A 350 7.05 -1.17 18.93
C THR A 350 5.67 -0.86 19.52
N VAL A 351 4.61 -1.08 18.73
CA VAL A 351 3.21 -0.91 19.13
C VAL A 351 2.80 -1.79 20.32
N TRP A 352 3.41 -2.95 20.51
CA TRP A 352 3.13 -3.80 21.67
C TRP A 352 3.58 -3.15 22.99
N ALA A 353 4.64 -2.33 22.94
CA ALA A 353 5.14 -1.60 24.11
C ALA A 353 4.38 -0.30 24.36
N THR A 354 3.97 0.39 23.28
CA THR A 354 3.49 1.77 23.36
C THR A 354 1.98 1.94 23.21
N GLN A 355 1.30 1.01 22.54
CA GLN A 355 -0.09 1.16 22.10
C GLN A 355 -0.89 -0.17 22.22
N PRO A 356 -0.91 -0.83 23.40
CA PRO A 356 -1.49 -2.17 23.54
C PRO A 356 -3.01 -2.21 23.29
N TYR A 357 -3.73 -1.14 23.62
CA TYR A 357 -5.15 -1.06 23.32
C TYR A 357 -5.38 -0.89 21.81
N CYS A 358 -4.61 -0.03 21.15
CA CYS A 358 -4.66 0.13 19.70
C CYS A 358 -4.35 -1.19 18.97
N VAL A 359 -3.40 -2.00 19.49
CA VAL A 359 -3.10 -3.35 18.99
C VAL A 359 -4.36 -4.21 18.92
N TYR A 360 -5.12 -4.29 20.01
CA TYR A 360 -6.42 -4.99 20.01
C TYR A 360 -7.46 -4.28 19.12
N ALA A 361 -7.75 -3.01 19.42
CA ALA A 361 -8.91 -2.28 18.92
C ALA A 361 -8.84 -1.96 17.43
N VAL A 362 -7.63 -1.93 16.85
CA VAL A 362 -7.39 -1.58 15.45
C VAL A 362 -6.54 -2.62 14.74
N TYR A 363 -5.32 -2.91 15.19
CA TYR A 363 -4.39 -3.72 14.40
C TYR A 363 -4.91 -5.15 14.19
N LEU A 364 -5.20 -5.88 15.28
CA LEU A 364 -5.70 -7.26 15.21
C LEU A 364 -7.11 -7.33 14.64
N THR A 365 -8.01 -6.48 15.14
CA THR A 365 -9.40 -6.48 14.69
C THR A 365 -9.56 -6.05 13.24
N SER A 366 -8.66 -5.25 12.66
CA SER A 366 -8.70 -4.95 11.23
C SER A 366 -8.47 -6.18 10.35
N LEU A 367 -7.67 -7.15 10.84
CA LEU A 367 -7.40 -8.42 10.17
C LEU A 367 -8.60 -9.39 10.27
N THR A 368 -9.39 -9.33 11.35
CA THR A 368 -10.51 -10.26 11.58
C THR A 368 -11.89 -9.69 11.25
N ASN A 369 -12.01 -8.37 11.06
CA ASN A 369 -13.31 -7.69 10.91
C ASN A 369 -13.87 -7.80 9.48
N PHE A 370 -14.35 -9.00 9.13
CA PHE A 370 -15.16 -9.29 7.95
C PHE A 370 -16.64 -9.34 8.34
N ALA A 371 -17.38 -8.25 8.12
CA ALA A 371 -18.79 -8.16 8.53
C ALA A 371 -19.67 -9.26 7.90
N ALA A 372 -19.37 -9.68 6.67
CA ALA A 372 -20.07 -10.76 5.98
C ALA A 372 -19.83 -12.15 6.59
N VAL A 373 -18.81 -12.31 7.44
CA VAL A 373 -18.52 -13.57 8.13
C VAL A 373 -18.93 -13.47 9.60
N VAL A 374 -18.52 -12.39 10.27
CA VAL A 374 -18.70 -12.24 11.72
C VAL A 374 -20.16 -12.05 12.11
N ASP A 375 -20.95 -11.27 11.36
CA ASP A 375 -22.35 -11.00 11.74
C ASP A 375 -23.22 -12.27 11.59
N PRO A 376 -23.16 -13.02 10.47
CA PRO A 376 -23.87 -14.29 10.36
C PRO A 376 -23.37 -15.33 11.35
N LEU A 377 -22.06 -15.38 11.63
CA LEU A 377 -21.51 -16.32 12.62
C LEU A 377 -22.03 -16.02 14.03
N LEU A 378 -22.14 -14.75 14.42
CA LEU A 378 -22.77 -14.38 15.71
C LEU A 378 -24.22 -14.84 15.80
N ILE A 379 -25.00 -14.66 14.73
CA ILE A 379 -26.39 -15.11 14.65
C ILE A 379 -26.46 -16.63 14.75
N TYR A 380 -25.63 -17.33 13.99
CA TYR A 380 -25.54 -18.79 13.99
C TYR A 380 -25.21 -19.34 15.38
N LEU A 381 -24.14 -18.82 16.01
CA LEU A 381 -23.74 -19.26 17.35
C LEU A 381 -24.83 -19.00 18.39
N LEU A 382 -25.54 -17.87 18.31
CA LEU A 382 -26.67 -17.60 19.21
C LEU A 382 -27.82 -18.59 18.98
N ILE A 383 -28.28 -18.79 17.74
CA ILE A 383 -29.42 -19.68 17.44
C ILE A 383 -29.13 -21.13 17.84
N ARG A 384 -27.86 -21.56 17.80
CA ARG A 384 -27.44 -22.90 18.19
C ARG A 384 -27.25 -23.09 19.69
N SER A 385 -27.24 -22.01 20.47
CA SER A 385 -27.10 -22.08 21.93
C SER A 385 -28.41 -22.49 22.62
N TYR A 386 -28.31 -23.21 23.73
CA TYR A 386 -29.43 -23.50 24.63
C TYR A 386 -30.05 -22.21 25.20
N PHE A 387 -29.25 -21.15 25.34
CA PHE A 387 -29.74 -19.85 25.78
C PHE A 387 -30.82 -19.28 24.84
N TYR A 388 -30.67 -19.46 23.52
CA TYR A 388 -31.69 -19.03 22.57
C TYR A 388 -32.96 -19.86 22.67
N SER A 389 -32.85 -21.18 22.89
CA SER A 389 -34.01 -22.04 23.12
C SER A 389 -34.85 -21.58 24.32
N ALA A 390 -34.20 -21.12 25.39
CA ALA A 390 -34.87 -20.55 26.55
C ALA A 390 -35.35 -19.10 26.33
N HIS A 391 -34.64 -18.31 25.50
CA HIS A 391 -34.89 -16.89 25.31
C HIS A 391 -34.92 -16.48 23.82
N PRO A 392 -35.97 -16.83 23.06
CA PRO A 392 -36.05 -16.54 21.62
C PRO A 392 -35.96 -15.05 21.25
N TYR A 393 -36.33 -14.15 22.16
CA TYR A 393 -36.22 -12.71 22.00
C TYR A 393 -34.76 -12.19 21.94
N ALA A 394 -33.77 -13.02 22.27
CA ALA A 394 -32.36 -12.67 22.14
C ALA A 394 -31.95 -12.41 20.67
N LEU A 395 -32.56 -13.11 19.71
CA LEU A 395 -32.25 -12.93 18.29
C LEU A 395 -32.63 -11.54 17.74
N PRO A 396 -33.88 -11.06 17.87
CA PRO A 396 -34.21 -9.69 17.46
C PRO A 396 -33.40 -8.64 18.24
N GLY A 397 -33.07 -8.91 19.51
CA GLY A 397 -32.13 -8.09 20.30
C GLY A 397 -30.74 -8.00 19.66
N LEU A 398 -30.15 -9.13 19.27
CA LEU A 398 -28.85 -9.19 18.59
C LEU A 398 -28.89 -8.50 17.22
N VAL A 399 -29.93 -8.73 16.42
CA VAL A 399 -30.09 -8.08 15.11
C VAL A 399 -30.18 -6.56 15.28
N THR A 400 -30.98 -6.10 16.23
CA THR A 400 -31.10 -4.68 16.58
C THR A 400 -29.76 -4.12 17.01
N TRP A 401 -29.03 -4.82 17.87
CA TRP A 401 -27.68 -4.44 18.29
C TRP A 401 -26.70 -4.34 17.11
N ILE A 402 -26.68 -5.33 16.20
CA ILE A 402 -25.83 -5.29 15.01
C ILE A 402 -26.14 -4.06 14.13
N LEU A 403 -27.41 -3.74 13.94
CA LEU A 403 -27.82 -2.58 13.14
C LEU A 403 -27.46 -1.25 13.84
N LEU A 404 -27.76 -1.12 15.14
CA LEU A 404 -27.43 0.07 15.93
C LEU A 404 -25.93 0.34 15.95
N THR A 405 -25.11 -0.69 16.16
CA THR A 405 -23.65 -0.51 16.22
C THR A 405 -23.03 -0.04 14.89
N LYS A 406 -23.70 -0.27 13.74
CA LYS A 406 -23.26 0.24 12.43
C LYS A 406 -23.53 1.74 12.22
N THR A 407 -24.40 2.36 13.01
CA THR A 407 -24.70 3.80 12.94
C THR A 407 -23.71 4.63 13.75
N VAL A 408 -23.23 4.12 14.90
CA VAL A 408 -22.43 4.89 15.89
C VAL A 408 -21.25 5.63 15.26
N ARG A 409 -20.42 4.93 14.47
CA ARG A 409 -19.19 5.51 13.89
C ARG A 409 -19.44 6.53 12.76
N VAL A 410 -20.65 6.56 12.21
CA VAL A 410 -21.04 7.45 11.10
C VAL A 410 -22.08 8.49 11.52
N PHE A 411 -22.49 8.48 12.79
CA PHE A 411 -23.50 9.39 13.32
C PHE A 411 -23.19 10.86 13.01
N ASP A 412 -21.95 11.28 13.23
CA ASP A 412 -21.52 12.67 13.03
C ASP A 412 -21.62 13.14 11.55
N TYR A 413 -21.59 12.20 10.59
CA TYR A 413 -21.88 12.50 9.19
C TYR A 413 -23.38 12.74 8.96
N PHE A 414 -24.24 11.80 9.38
CA PHE A 414 -25.69 11.91 9.18
C PHE A 414 -26.29 13.07 9.96
N ARG A 415 -25.71 13.45 11.11
CA ARG A 415 -26.08 14.66 11.86
C ARG A 415 -25.87 15.94 11.03
N ARG A 416 -24.80 16.02 10.23
CA ARG A 416 -24.53 17.17 9.34
C ARG A 416 -25.27 17.09 8.00
N HIS A 417 -25.63 15.88 7.57
CA HIS A 417 -26.27 15.62 6.29
C HIS A 417 -27.48 14.70 6.45
N PRO A 418 -28.53 15.13 7.18
CA PRO A 418 -29.71 14.30 7.45
C PRO A 418 -30.40 13.81 6.18
N GLN A 419 -30.34 14.58 5.09
CA GLN A 419 -30.90 14.24 3.79
C GLN A 419 -30.30 12.95 3.17
N ASP A 420 -29.12 12.51 3.60
CA ASP A 420 -28.48 11.30 3.09
C ASP A 420 -28.94 10.03 3.81
N ILE A 421 -29.84 10.14 4.80
CA ILE A 421 -30.40 8.97 5.50
C ILE A 421 -31.11 7.99 4.54
N ILE A 422 -31.65 8.49 3.43
CA ILE A 422 -32.24 7.68 2.35
C ILE A 422 -31.19 6.72 1.74
N CYS A 423 -29.91 7.09 1.75
CA CYS A 423 -28.81 6.27 1.24
C CYS A 423 -28.31 5.24 2.28
N PHE A 424 -28.80 5.28 3.52
CA PHE A 424 -28.32 4.43 4.62
C PHE A 424 -28.44 2.91 4.34
N PRO A 425 -29.51 2.38 3.72
CA PRO A 425 -29.56 0.96 3.36
C PRO A 425 -28.39 0.52 2.47
N VAL A 426 -27.98 1.36 1.51
CA VAL A 426 -26.83 1.08 0.65
C VAL A 426 -25.52 1.11 1.43
N TYR A 427 -25.38 2.00 2.41
CA TYR A 427 -24.22 1.99 3.32
C TYR A 427 -24.11 0.67 4.10
N LEU A 428 -25.24 0.15 4.62
CA LEU A 428 -25.25 -1.13 5.33
C LEU A 428 -24.81 -2.28 4.41
N LEU A 429 -25.40 -2.40 3.22
CA LEU A 429 -25.05 -3.42 2.23
C LEU A 429 -23.59 -3.30 1.80
N PHE A 430 -23.10 -2.08 1.58
CA PHE A 430 -21.71 -1.84 1.23
C PHE A 430 -20.75 -2.30 2.33
N GLY A 431 -21.13 -2.19 3.61
CA GLY A 431 -20.33 -2.72 4.72
C GLY A 431 -20.08 -4.23 4.61
N TYR A 432 -21.07 -5.00 4.16
CA TYR A 432 -20.93 -6.43 3.89
C TYR A 432 -20.10 -6.68 2.63
N PHE A 433 -20.40 -5.99 1.52
CA PHE A 433 -19.63 -6.05 0.27
C PHE A 433 -18.15 -5.72 0.47
N HIS A 434 -17.82 -4.76 1.33
CA HIS A 434 -16.44 -4.39 1.66
C HIS A 434 -15.66 -5.55 2.31
N SER A 435 -16.33 -6.56 2.87
CA SER A 435 -15.67 -7.79 3.34
C SER A 435 -15.04 -8.56 2.17
N LEU A 436 -15.70 -8.58 1.01
CA LEU A 436 -15.15 -9.17 -0.22
C LEU A 436 -13.95 -8.37 -0.73
N ILE A 437 -14.01 -7.04 -0.68
CA ILE A 437 -12.87 -6.17 -1.03
C ILE A 437 -11.67 -6.48 -0.13
N LYS A 438 -11.89 -6.67 1.19
CA LYS A 438 -10.83 -7.02 2.13
C LYS A 438 -10.21 -8.38 1.83
N LEU A 439 -11.03 -9.37 1.46
CA LEU A 439 -10.56 -10.71 1.11
C LEU A 439 -9.73 -10.65 -0.18
N TRP A 440 -10.22 -9.97 -1.21
CA TRP A 440 -9.46 -9.75 -2.44
C TRP A 440 -8.15 -8.98 -2.19
N ALA A 441 -8.17 -7.99 -1.29
CA ALA A 441 -6.98 -7.25 -0.89
C ALA A 441 -5.97 -8.13 -0.14
N LEU A 442 -6.43 -9.07 0.69
CA LEU A 442 -5.58 -10.07 1.34
C LEU A 442 -4.91 -10.97 0.29
N LEU A 443 -5.65 -11.39 -0.73
CA LEU A 443 -5.13 -12.22 -1.82
C LEU A 443 -4.31 -11.44 -2.86
N THR A 444 -4.14 -10.12 -2.72
CA THR A 444 -3.40 -9.30 -3.69
C THR A 444 -2.54 -8.23 -3.01
N PHE A 445 -2.18 -8.44 -1.73
CA PHE A 445 -1.51 -7.44 -0.91
C PHE A 445 -0.08 -7.12 -1.40
N TRP A 446 0.55 -7.99 -2.19
CA TRP A 446 1.89 -7.79 -2.74
C TRP A 446 1.96 -6.73 -3.85
N ASP A 447 0.83 -6.34 -4.44
CA ASP A 447 0.79 -5.33 -5.50
C ASP A 447 1.21 -3.94 -4.96
N CYS A 448 2.40 -3.51 -5.38
CA CYS A 448 3.05 -2.28 -4.97
C CYS A 448 2.70 -1.07 -5.85
N ASN A 449 1.87 -1.24 -6.89
CA ASN A 449 1.55 -0.16 -7.82
C ASN A 449 0.52 0.81 -7.24
N TRP A 450 0.67 2.09 -7.60
CA TRP A 450 -0.32 3.11 -7.26
C TRP A 450 -1.56 2.95 -8.14
N SER A 451 -2.53 2.16 -7.69
CA SER A 451 -3.80 2.02 -8.40
C SER A 451 -4.67 3.29 -8.30
N GLY A 452 -5.10 3.85 -9.43
CA GLY A 452 -6.09 4.93 -9.50
C GLY A 452 -5.64 6.25 -10.13
N ARG A 453 -4.39 6.37 -10.60
CA ARG A 453 -3.94 7.46 -11.51
C ARG A 453 -3.22 6.83 -12.70
N ARG A 454 -3.48 7.34 -13.91
CA ARG A 454 -2.77 6.92 -15.13
C ARG A 454 -1.43 7.65 -15.20
N LEU A 455 -0.45 7.15 -14.45
CA LEU A 455 0.91 7.71 -14.44
C LEU A 455 1.60 7.52 -15.81
N ASP A 456 1.15 6.53 -16.59
CA ASP A 456 1.51 6.26 -17.98
C ASP A 456 1.21 7.42 -18.95
N LYS A 457 0.29 8.32 -18.57
CA LYS A 457 -0.08 9.48 -19.41
C LYS A 457 0.71 10.76 -19.10
N ILE A 458 1.52 10.75 -18.05
CA ILE A 458 2.41 11.89 -17.75
C ILE A 458 3.57 11.76 -18.73
N LYS A 459 3.57 12.58 -19.79
CA LYS A 459 4.67 12.65 -20.76
C LYS A 459 5.91 13.13 -20.01
N ILE A 460 6.80 12.21 -19.66
CA ILE A 460 8.14 12.51 -19.18
C ILE A 460 9.02 12.42 -20.42
N PRO A 461 9.47 13.53 -21.03
CA PRO A 461 10.42 13.45 -22.12
C PRO A 461 11.72 12.81 -21.61
N VAL A 462 12.10 11.68 -22.22
CA VAL A 462 13.41 11.06 -22.00
C VAL A 462 14.45 12.03 -22.59
N SER A 463 15.40 12.48 -21.76
CA SER A 463 16.47 13.37 -22.22
C SER A 463 17.33 12.67 -23.29
N PRO A 464 17.64 13.32 -24.42
CA PRO A 464 18.51 12.73 -25.44
C PRO A 464 19.93 12.59 -24.89
N LYS A 465 20.52 11.40 -25.07
CA LYS A 465 21.93 11.13 -24.75
C LYS A 465 22.81 12.13 -25.49
N THR A 466 23.65 12.85 -24.77
CA THR A 466 24.79 13.60 -25.30
C THR A 466 25.79 12.64 -25.94
N THR A 467 25.82 12.62 -27.27
CA THR A 467 26.95 12.15 -28.07
C THR A 467 27.95 13.29 -28.19
N ASP A 468 29.04 13.22 -27.42
CA ASP A 468 30.23 14.03 -27.63
C ASP A 468 31.13 13.30 -28.62
N GLU A 469 31.17 13.75 -29.87
CA GLU A 469 32.29 13.54 -30.80
C GLU A 469 33.20 14.78 -30.75
N PRO A 470 34.53 14.62 -30.59
CA PRO A 470 35.45 15.72 -30.80
C PRO A 470 36.03 15.66 -32.23
N THR A 471 35.77 16.73 -32.97
CA THR A 471 36.44 17.10 -34.22
C THR A 471 37.76 17.82 -33.90
N SER A 472 38.89 17.39 -34.47
CA SER A 472 40.02 18.29 -34.81
C SER A 472 41.08 17.60 -35.67
N THR A 473 41.39 18.23 -36.80
CA THR A 473 42.49 17.98 -37.75
C THR A 473 43.70 18.88 -37.47
N ASP A 474 44.89 18.36 -37.79
CA ASP A 474 46.15 19.04 -38.22
C ASP A 474 46.90 19.95 -37.21
N THR A 475 48.25 20.10 -37.13
CA THR A 475 49.44 19.88 -37.99
C THR A 475 50.75 19.75 -37.13
N ALA A 476 51.89 19.44 -37.79
CA ALA A 476 53.22 19.02 -37.27
C ALA A 476 54.27 20.12 -36.92
N SER A 477 55.33 19.78 -36.13
CA SER A 477 56.79 19.94 -36.46
C SER A 477 57.79 19.70 -35.27
N ASP A 478 58.80 18.84 -35.51
CA ASP A 478 60.25 18.74 -35.13
C ASP A 478 60.92 19.19 -33.79
N ASN A 479 61.51 18.19 -33.06
CA ASN A 479 62.88 17.95 -32.46
C ASN A 479 63.85 19.06 -31.92
N PRO A 480 64.95 18.76 -31.13
CA PRO A 480 65.23 17.70 -30.12
C PRO A 480 66.08 18.10 -28.84
N GLY A 481 65.95 17.32 -27.72
CA GLY A 481 66.98 17.01 -26.67
C GLY A 481 67.19 17.96 -25.44
N PRO A 482 67.85 17.54 -24.32
CA PRO A 482 68.04 16.21 -23.69
C PRO A 482 67.74 16.12 -22.14
N VAL A 483 67.39 14.89 -21.69
CA VAL A 483 67.68 14.16 -20.41
C VAL A 483 67.43 14.82 -19.02
N VAL A 484 66.61 14.19 -18.15
CA VAL A 484 66.96 13.59 -16.82
C VAL A 484 65.78 12.73 -16.25
N GLU A 485 66.14 11.51 -15.83
CA GLU A 485 65.61 10.54 -14.83
C GLU A 485 64.12 10.13 -14.67
N SER A 486 63.93 8.83 -14.98
CA SER A 486 63.19 7.75 -14.29
C SER A 486 61.92 8.02 -13.48
N ASP A 487 60.82 7.38 -13.91
CA ASP A 487 60.06 6.47 -13.04
C ASP A 487 59.22 5.47 -13.88
N HIS A 488 59.18 4.21 -13.44
CA HIS A 488 58.51 3.09 -14.10
C HIS A 488 56.97 3.26 -14.13
N HIS A 489 56.39 3.43 -15.33
CA HIS A 489 54.95 3.35 -15.56
C HIS A 489 54.63 2.22 -16.58
N PRO A 490 53.52 1.46 -16.42
CA PRO A 490 53.23 0.32 -17.29
C PRO A 490 53.05 0.80 -18.73
N SER A 491 53.77 0.16 -19.64
CA SER A 491 53.96 0.57 -21.03
C SER A 491 52.65 0.89 -21.76
N VAL A 492 52.62 2.02 -22.45
CA VAL A 492 51.55 2.49 -23.36
C VAL A 492 51.10 1.42 -24.36
N SER A 493 51.97 0.47 -24.70
CA SER A 493 51.67 -0.72 -25.50
C SER A 493 50.64 -1.66 -24.86
N THR A 494 50.67 -1.82 -23.54
CA THR A 494 49.75 -2.67 -22.77
C THR A 494 48.35 -2.05 -22.73
N LEU A 495 48.25 -0.73 -22.58
CA LEU A 495 46.97 0.00 -22.63
C LEU A 495 46.36 0.03 -24.04
N ARG A 496 47.18 0.11 -25.10
CA ARG A 496 46.72 -0.08 -26.49
C ARG A 496 46.19 -1.49 -26.73
N ALA A 497 46.93 -2.51 -26.29
CA ALA A 497 46.50 -3.90 -26.41
C ALA A 497 45.18 -4.16 -25.67
N LEU A 498 45.00 -3.58 -24.49
CA LEU A 498 43.77 -3.70 -23.71
C LEU A 498 42.59 -2.99 -24.39
N ARG A 499 42.81 -1.79 -24.95
CA ARG A 499 41.77 -1.04 -25.69
C ARG A 499 41.31 -1.77 -26.94
N ILE A 500 42.22 -2.37 -27.71
CA ILE A 500 41.89 -3.18 -28.88
C ILE A 500 41.10 -4.43 -28.47
N ARG A 501 41.49 -5.07 -27.38
CA ARG A 501 40.82 -6.29 -26.88
C ARG A 501 39.43 -6.00 -26.32
N VAL A 502 39.24 -4.87 -25.64
CA VAL A 502 37.91 -4.41 -25.18
C VAL A 502 37.03 -3.99 -26.35
N ALA A 503 37.58 -3.34 -27.38
CA ALA A 503 36.82 -3.00 -28.58
C ALA A 503 36.38 -4.25 -29.36
N ALA A 504 37.23 -5.27 -29.46
CA ALA A 504 36.89 -6.56 -30.06
C ALA A 504 35.82 -7.33 -29.26
N LEU A 505 35.92 -7.33 -27.92
CA LEU A 505 34.91 -7.90 -27.02
C LEU A 505 33.57 -7.14 -27.11
N HIS A 506 33.61 -5.82 -27.20
CA HIS A 506 32.42 -4.99 -27.36
C HIS A 506 31.76 -5.22 -28.72
N ALA A 507 32.55 -5.35 -29.80
CA ALA A 507 32.05 -5.71 -31.12
C ALA A 507 31.41 -7.11 -31.12
N GLN A 508 32.07 -8.12 -30.52
CA GLN A 508 31.50 -9.46 -30.38
C GLN A 508 30.21 -9.47 -29.54
N HIS A 509 30.16 -8.68 -28.46
CA HIS A 509 28.97 -8.56 -27.61
C HIS A 509 27.82 -7.85 -28.34
N MET A 510 28.12 -6.79 -29.11
CA MET A 510 27.13 -6.11 -29.95
C MET A 510 26.61 -7.02 -31.06
N THR A 511 27.47 -7.78 -31.73
CA THR A 511 27.04 -8.78 -32.72
C THR A 511 26.18 -9.88 -32.08
N HIS A 512 26.47 -10.28 -30.84
CA HIS A 512 25.62 -11.25 -30.13
C HIS A 512 24.25 -10.68 -29.74
N ILE A 513 24.19 -9.42 -29.31
CA ILE A 513 22.95 -8.70 -29.03
C ILE A 513 22.10 -8.56 -30.30
N GLU A 514 22.71 -8.11 -31.40
CA GLU A 514 22.02 -7.88 -32.67
C GLU A 514 21.57 -9.17 -33.36
N SER A 515 22.39 -10.22 -33.31
CA SER A 515 22.11 -11.47 -34.03
C SER A 515 21.22 -12.44 -33.25
N TYR A 516 21.15 -12.34 -31.91
CA TYR A 516 20.46 -13.34 -31.09
C TYR A 516 19.50 -12.74 -30.07
N GLN A 517 19.87 -11.68 -29.35
CA GLN A 517 18.98 -11.13 -28.30
C GLN A 517 17.85 -10.27 -28.87
N LEU A 518 18.12 -9.43 -29.86
CA LEU A 518 17.12 -8.59 -30.53
C LEU A 518 16.04 -9.41 -31.26
N PRO A 519 16.38 -10.47 -32.04
CA PRO A 519 15.38 -11.35 -32.64
C PRO A 519 14.55 -12.11 -31.60
N LEU A 520 15.16 -12.54 -30.49
CA LEU A 520 14.45 -13.22 -29.40
C LEU A 520 13.48 -12.25 -28.69
N LEU A 521 13.89 -11.00 -28.47
CA LEU A 521 13.04 -9.96 -27.89
C LEU A 521 11.88 -9.61 -28.82
N ALA A 522 12.12 -9.55 -30.13
CA ALA A 522 11.08 -9.33 -31.14
C ALA A 522 10.06 -10.49 -31.17
N ALA A 523 10.54 -11.75 -31.11
CA ALA A 523 9.68 -12.93 -31.04
C ALA A 523 8.84 -12.97 -29.75
N LEU A 524 9.43 -12.64 -28.60
CA LEU A 524 8.71 -12.54 -27.32
C LEU A 524 7.64 -11.45 -27.34
N LYS A 525 7.92 -10.34 -28.03
CA LYS A 525 6.96 -9.24 -28.18
C LYS A 525 5.80 -9.62 -29.11
N GLN A 526 6.07 -10.30 -30.22
CA GLN A 526 5.03 -10.89 -31.07
C GLN A 526 4.20 -11.93 -30.33
N LEU A 527 4.81 -12.76 -29.49
CA LEU A 527 4.10 -13.74 -28.66
C LEU A 527 3.15 -13.04 -27.67
N THR A 528 3.62 -11.95 -27.05
CA THR A 528 2.83 -11.15 -26.11
C THR A 528 1.65 -10.48 -26.81
N GLU A 529 1.86 -9.90 -27.99
CA GLU A 529 0.79 -9.32 -28.81
C GLU A 529 -0.22 -10.38 -29.30
N ALA A 530 0.26 -11.58 -29.67
CA ALA A 530 -0.61 -12.72 -30.00
C ALA A 530 -1.45 -13.15 -28.78
N PHE A 531 -0.86 -13.22 -27.58
CA PHE A 531 -1.58 -13.52 -26.33
C PHE A 531 -2.61 -12.46 -25.95
N GLU A 532 -2.32 -11.17 -26.18
CA GLU A 532 -3.29 -10.09 -25.98
C GLU A 532 -4.47 -10.18 -26.96
N THR A 533 -4.20 -10.57 -28.21
CA THR A 533 -5.24 -10.79 -29.24
C THR A 533 -6.11 -12.01 -28.91
N LEU A 534 -5.53 -13.03 -28.27
CA LEU A 534 -6.21 -14.26 -27.82
C LEU A 534 -7.07 -14.08 -26.56
N HIS A 535 -7.02 -12.92 -25.88
CA HIS A 535 -7.63 -12.75 -24.56
C HIS A 535 -9.17 -12.66 -24.55
N CYS A 536 -9.85 -12.83 -25.70
CA CYS A 536 -11.31 -12.68 -25.81
C CYS A 536 -12.15 -13.93 -26.12
N ASP A 537 -11.61 -15.12 -26.41
CA ASP A 537 -12.50 -16.29 -26.56
C ASP A 537 -11.81 -17.66 -26.47
N GLN A 538 -12.35 -18.57 -25.66
CA GLN A 538 -11.82 -19.93 -25.46
C GLN A 538 -11.83 -20.79 -26.73
N ARG A 539 -12.64 -20.42 -27.73
CA ARG A 539 -12.70 -21.06 -29.07
C ARG A 539 -11.52 -20.69 -29.98
N VAL A 540 -10.90 -19.52 -29.78
CA VAL A 540 -9.79 -19.01 -30.61
C VAL A 540 -8.47 -19.74 -30.27
N VAL A 541 -8.27 -20.09 -29.00
CA VAL A 541 -7.11 -20.90 -28.52
C VAL A 541 -7.00 -22.25 -29.22
N GLY A 542 -8.14 -22.90 -29.51
CA GLY A 542 -8.14 -24.16 -30.26
C GLY A 542 -7.80 -24.00 -31.75
N LYS A 543 -8.08 -22.82 -32.33
CA LYS A 543 -7.89 -22.54 -33.76
C LYS A 543 -6.44 -22.16 -34.09
N HIS A 544 -5.72 -21.56 -33.15
CA HIS A 544 -4.32 -21.12 -33.30
C HIS A 544 -3.31 -21.99 -32.53
N GLN A 545 -3.73 -23.18 -32.10
CA GLN A 545 -2.90 -24.07 -31.30
C GLN A 545 -1.64 -24.55 -32.03
N GLU A 546 -1.71 -24.70 -33.36
CA GLU A 546 -0.56 -25.06 -34.22
C GLU A 546 0.40 -23.87 -34.37
N ASP A 547 -0.11 -22.65 -34.55
CA ASP A 547 0.71 -21.42 -34.65
C ASP A 547 1.47 -21.12 -33.35
N ILE A 548 0.82 -21.32 -32.20
CA ILE A 548 1.45 -21.16 -30.88
C ILE A 548 2.53 -22.23 -30.66
N ARG A 549 2.29 -23.45 -31.16
CA ARG A 549 3.23 -24.57 -31.04
C ARG A 549 4.48 -24.34 -31.89
N SER A 550 4.31 -23.87 -33.13
CA SER A 550 5.43 -23.61 -34.04
C SER A 550 6.32 -22.49 -33.51
N GLU A 551 5.73 -21.43 -32.95
CA GLU A 551 6.50 -20.31 -32.41
C GLU A 551 7.22 -20.66 -31.10
N LEU A 552 6.59 -21.47 -30.23
CA LEU A 552 7.27 -22.04 -29.05
C LEU A 552 8.44 -22.95 -29.44
N GLN A 553 8.29 -23.77 -30.49
CA GLN A 553 9.39 -24.62 -30.99
C GLN A 553 10.52 -23.77 -31.58
N ARG A 554 10.20 -22.69 -32.29
CA ARG A 554 11.18 -21.74 -32.81
C ARG A 554 11.95 -21.06 -31.68
N ILE A 555 11.28 -20.66 -30.60
CA ILE A 555 11.92 -20.09 -29.39
C ILE A 555 12.83 -21.13 -28.73
N VAL A 556 12.41 -22.39 -28.64
CA VAL A 556 13.25 -23.48 -28.11
C VAL A 556 14.50 -23.69 -28.97
N GLN A 557 14.38 -23.68 -30.30
CA GLN A 557 15.53 -23.81 -31.21
C GLN A 557 16.49 -22.61 -31.09
N LEU A 558 15.96 -21.39 -31.03
CA LEU A 558 16.76 -20.18 -30.80
C LEU A 558 17.47 -20.22 -29.42
N SER A 559 16.80 -20.76 -28.40
CA SER A 559 17.40 -20.92 -27.07
C SER A 559 18.49 -22.00 -27.02
N ALA A 560 18.33 -23.08 -27.80
CA ALA A 560 19.32 -24.14 -27.92
C ALA A 560 20.58 -23.63 -28.66
N ALA A 561 20.39 -22.92 -29.77
CA ALA A 561 21.48 -22.26 -30.50
C ALA A 561 22.22 -21.22 -29.65
N ALA A 562 21.49 -20.46 -28.82
CA ALA A 562 22.08 -19.52 -27.88
C ALA A 562 22.91 -20.22 -26.78
N ARG A 563 22.47 -21.38 -26.28
CA ARG A 563 23.22 -22.20 -25.31
C ARG A 563 24.48 -22.81 -25.92
N GLU A 564 24.42 -23.28 -27.16
CA GLU A 564 25.55 -23.89 -27.88
C GLU A 564 26.65 -22.86 -28.20
N ALA A 565 26.25 -21.65 -28.63
CA ALA A 565 27.16 -20.53 -28.83
C ALA A 565 27.84 -20.06 -27.53
N HIS A 566 27.13 -20.15 -26.39
CA HIS A 566 27.67 -19.83 -25.07
C HIS A 566 28.72 -20.85 -24.60
N HIS A 567 28.62 -22.10 -25.03
CA HIS A 567 29.58 -23.15 -24.68
C HIS A 567 30.93 -23.01 -25.40
N GLN A 568 30.97 -22.29 -26.54
CA GLN A 568 32.20 -22.00 -27.29
C GLN A 568 32.94 -20.74 -26.79
N VAL A 569 32.27 -19.86 -26.05
CA VAL A 569 32.89 -18.67 -25.43
C VAL A 569 33.24 -19.02 -23.98
N GLY A 570 34.50 -19.41 -23.76
CA GLY A 570 34.99 -20.06 -22.54
C GLY A 570 34.55 -19.43 -21.20
N SER A 571 34.38 -20.32 -20.21
CA SER A 571 33.91 -20.05 -18.85
C SER A 571 34.70 -18.95 -18.13
N GLY A 572 34.10 -17.77 -18.01
CA GLY A 572 34.61 -16.68 -17.18
C GLY A 572 33.46 -15.90 -16.55
N ASN A 573 33.22 -16.17 -15.26
CA ASN A 573 32.35 -15.45 -14.32
C ASN A 573 30.93 -15.09 -14.81
N VAL A 574 30.03 -16.06 -14.66
CA VAL A 574 28.60 -15.99 -14.95
C VAL A 574 27.87 -15.02 -13.99
N GLY A 575 27.32 -13.94 -14.54
CA GLY A 575 26.54 -12.94 -13.79
C GLY A 575 25.08 -13.38 -13.53
N THR A 576 24.45 -12.76 -12.54
CA THR A 576 23.06 -12.99 -12.07
C THR A 576 21.99 -13.03 -13.17
N THR A 577 22.24 -12.42 -14.33
CA THR A 577 21.34 -12.40 -15.49
C THR A 577 21.22 -13.76 -16.20
N GLU A 578 22.26 -14.60 -16.17
CA GLU A 578 22.25 -15.92 -16.82
C GLU A 578 21.43 -16.94 -16.02
N VAL A 579 21.40 -16.82 -14.70
CA VAL A 579 20.55 -17.63 -13.80
C VAL A 579 19.06 -17.31 -14.05
N GLU A 580 18.73 -16.06 -14.33
CA GLU A 580 17.36 -15.64 -14.64
C GLU A 580 16.90 -16.14 -16.02
N ILE A 581 17.79 -16.13 -17.02
CA ILE A 581 17.50 -16.67 -18.36
C ILE A 581 17.35 -18.19 -18.30
N ALA A 582 18.22 -18.91 -17.58
CA ALA A 582 18.10 -20.36 -17.40
C ALA A 582 16.77 -20.74 -16.71
N LYS A 583 16.34 -19.96 -15.72
CA LYS A 583 15.08 -20.16 -15.00
C LYS A 583 13.85 -19.86 -15.88
N ALA A 584 13.91 -18.81 -16.71
CA ALA A 584 12.86 -18.51 -17.67
C ALA A 584 12.72 -19.60 -18.74
N LEU A 585 13.85 -20.17 -19.21
CA LEU A 585 13.86 -21.29 -20.15
C LEU A 585 13.26 -22.57 -19.54
N GLU A 586 13.52 -22.87 -18.27
CA GLU A 586 12.86 -23.98 -17.56
C GLU A 586 11.34 -23.79 -17.42
N GLU A 587 10.89 -22.55 -17.22
CA GLU A 587 9.45 -22.24 -17.12
C GLU A 587 8.74 -22.41 -18.47
N VAL A 588 9.38 -21.98 -19.56
CA VAL A 588 8.88 -22.21 -20.93
C VAL A 588 8.85 -23.70 -21.26
N GLN A 589 9.90 -24.45 -20.92
CA GLN A 589 9.94 -25.90 -21.13
C GLN A 589 8.83 -26.62 -20.33
N ARG A 590 8.61 -26.23 -19.07
CA ARG A 590 7.49 -26.74 -18.25
C ARG A 590 6.12 -26.46 -18.87
N ALA A 591 5.94 -25.29 -19.48
CA ALA A 591 4.70 -24.94 -20.18
C ALA A 591 4.50 -25.80 -21.44
N VAL A 592 5.56 -26.03 -22.22
CA VAL A 592 5.54 -26.90 -23.40
C VAL A 592 5.24 -28.36 -23.01
N ASP A 593 5.87 -28.86 -21.95
CA ASP A 593 5.66 -30.22 -21.44
C ASP A 593 4.26 -30.42 -20.87
N TRP A 594 3.69 -29.40 -20.24
CA TRP A 594 2.29 -29.40 -19.80
C TRP A 594 1.31 -29.47 -20.99
N ILE A 595 1.56 -28.69 -22.05
CA ILE A 595 0.76 -28.74 -23.29
C ILE A 595 0.85 -30.13 -23.95
N ASN A 596 2.06 -30.70 -24.01
CA ASN A 596 2.28 -32.04 -24.57
C ASN A 596 1.69 -33.17 -23.69
N GLY A 597 1.74 -33.04 -22.36
CA GLY A 597 1.16 -33.98 -21.40
C GLY A 597 -0.37 -34.08 -21.51
N ARG A 598 -1.04 -32.97 -21.82
CA ARG A 598 -2.49 -32.93 -22.07
C ARG A 598 -2.90 -33.71 -23.33
N ARG A 599 -1.99 -33.88 -24.31
CA ARG A 599 -2.21 -34.69 -25.52
C ARG A 599 -2.11 -36.19 -25.24
N ARG A 600 -1.21 -36.61 -24.33
CA ARG A 600 -1.10 -38.02 -23.87
C ARG A 600 -2.27 -38.45 -22.99
N SER A 601 -2.77 -37.58 -22.11
CA SER A 601 -3.97 -37.86 -21.28
C SER A 601 -5.23 -37.97 -22.15
N LYS A 602 -5.44 -37.07 -23.11
CA LYS A 602 -6.55 -37.17 -24.08
C LYS A 602 -6.44 -38.37 -25.03
N GLY A 603 -5.22 -38.85 -25.32
CA GLY A 603 -4.98 -40.05 -26.13
C GLY A 603 -5.27 -41.36 -25.38
N LYS A 604 -4.99 -41.42 -24.07
CA LYS A 604 -5.34 -42.56 -23.20
C LYS A 604 -6.84 -42.64 -22.95
N GLU A 605 -7.51 -41.53 -22.64
CA GLU A 605 -8.98 -41.48 -22.49
C GLU A 605 -9.73 -41.88 -23.76
N LYS A 606 -9.16 -41.61 -24.95
CA LYS A 606 -9.76 -42.02 -26.23
C LYS A 606 -9.52 -43.50 -26.56
N LYS A 607 -8.46 -44.13 -26.04
CA LYS A 607 -8.21 -45.58 -26.21
C LYS A 607 -9.00 -46.43 -25.23
N GLU A 608 -9.17 -46.00 -23.97
CA GLU A 608 -10.03 -46.67 -22.98
C GLU A 608 -11.52 -46.60 -23.34
N LYS A 609 -11.97 -45.50 -23.98
CA LYS A 609 -13.36 -45.39 -24.45
C LYS A 609 -13.68 -46.17 -25.73
N VAL A 610 -12.68 -46.67 -26.46
CA VAL A 610 -12.90 -47.47 -27.69
C VAL A 610 -12.91 -48.98 -27.38
N VAL A 611 -12.32 -49.42 -26.26
CA VAL A 611 -12.33 -50.85 -25.87
C VAL A 611 -13.59 -51.25 -25.09
N ASN A 612 -14.25 -50.33 -24.38
CA ASN A 612 -15.42 -50.64 -23.53
C ASN A 612 -16.79 -50.44 -24.22
N GLY A 613 -16.88 -50.54 -25.55
CA GLY A 613 -18.06 -50.12 -26.31
C GLY A 613 -18.52 -51.08 -27.42
N THR A 614 -18.63 -52.38 -27.15
CA THR A 614 -19.29 -53.33 -28.07
C THR A 614 -20.01 -54.46 -27.34
N HIS A 615 -21.35 -54.48 -27.47
CA HIS A 615 -22.30 -55.61 -27.33
C HIS A 615 -22.40 -56.31 -25.94
N SER A 616 -23.52 -56.84 -25.45
CA SER A 616 -24.97 -56.86 -25.77
C SER A 616 -25.64 -57.72 -24.68
N SER A 617 -26.73 -57.24 -24.06
CA SER A 617 -27.92 -57.95 -23.55
C SER A 617 -27.83 -59.26 -22.70
N PRO A 618 -28.91 -59.59 -21.94
CA PRO A 618 -28.81 -60.16 -20.59
C PRO A 618 -29.08 -61.66 -20.53
N ASP A 619 -28.60 -62.34 -19.47
CA ASP A 619 -29.35 -63.48 -18.93
C ASP A 619 -29.04 -63.87 -17.47
N SER A 620 -30.11 -64.44 -16.90
CA SER A 620 -30.44 -65.04 -15.61
C SER A 620 -29.41 -65.68 -14.65
N SER A 621 -29.81 -65.62 -13.37
CA SER A 621 -29.81 -66.71 -12.35
C SER A 621 -28.65 -66.91 -11.35
N SER A 622 -29.08 -66.91 -10.07
CA SER A 622 -28.77 -67.88 -9.01
C SER A 622 -27.59 -67.67 -8.03
N SER A 623 -27.99 -67.66 -6.74
CA SER A 623 -27.41 -68.41 -5.60
C SER A 623 -26.23 -67.89 -4.78
N SER A 624 -26.54 -67.70 -3.48
CA SER A 624 -25.83 -68.09 -2.22
C SER A 624 -24.31 -67.89 -2.13
N SER A 625 -23.72 -67.32 -1.08
CA SER A 625 -23.74 -67.77 0.33
C SER A 625 -23.00 -66.72 1.18
N ILE A 626 -23.48 -66.34 2.38
CA ILE A 626 -22.91 -66.69 3.72
C ILE A 626 -21.39 -66.41 3.81
N VAL A 627 -20.90 -65.50 4.65
CA VAL A 627 -20.58 -65.73 6.08
C VAL A 627 -20.54 -64.39 6.85
N ARG A 628 -21.24 -64.36 7.99
CA ARG A 628 -21.05 -63.46 9.15
C ARG A 628 -19.78 -63.84 9.90
N VAL A 629 -19.04 -62.87 10.43
CA VAL A 629 -18.47 -62.97 11.79
C VAL A 629 -18.55 -61.59 12.45
N ASP A 630 -19.32 -61.54 13.54
CA ASP A 630 -19.34 -60.51 14.58
C ASP A 630 -17.98 -60.43 15.28
N GLU A 631 -17.58 -59.24 15.71
CA GLU A 631 -16.82 -59.12 16.95
C GLU A 631 -17.16 -57.81 17.65
N THR A 632 -17.61 -57.97 18.88
CA THR A 632 -17.91 -56.93 19.86
C THR A 632 -16.90 -57.06 21.00
N GLN A 633 -16.62 -55.91 21.60
CA GLN A 633 -16.24 -55.68 23.01
C GLN A 633 -14.78 -55.78 23.49
N GLU A 634 -14.53 -54.85 24.43
CA GLU A 634 -13.46 -54.74 25.44
C GLU A 634 -12.10 -54.11 25.02
N GLU A 635 -12.02 -52.78 25.05
CA GLU A 635 -11.41 -51.94 26.13
C GLU A 635 -11.64 -50.44 25.88
#